data_AF-A0A7S3JY74-F1
#
_entry.id   AF-A0A7S3JY74-F1
#
_cell.length_a   1.000
_cell.length_b   1.000
_cell.length_c   1.000
_cell.angle_alpha   90.00
_cell.angle_beta   90.00
_cell.angle_gamma   90.00
#
_symmetry.space_group_name_H-M   'P 1'
#
loop_
_entity.id
_entity.type
_entity.pdbx_description
1 polymer ?
#
loop_
_entity_poly.entity_id
_entity_poly.type
_entity_poly.pdbx_seq_one_letter_code
_entity_poly.pdbx_strand_id
1 'polypeptide(L)'
;MIKRTTGASDDDSTLYFAIWYANEIFAETARGLADIFGLLGWYDQVYLVHGNKGSAPWAVEGVEHVIWILVGVTHMPSDWSTPRLYFLYQMEQLCSPRISKDYVKVAMGALSIWDFAPSHTEYWRKSGLSSVYVPLSIPLHWLAPNTIRNIQVKKKIHQKTDVLFFGSSNARRRQIQETLEARLAAVGYTCTFYMDSDHLLFGQDRDAVVDNAAVVLNLHYYEHAALEVHHINYLLARGKCVLSEWSVDSHLDSVYSAAVAFTPAESLADLAIALLNHHPLRSTMEQNAKDFARHLPYASGAWFRPVVEVFSSWFIAAKSSIITVEDEIITRQEEYGAYERFDSTTFKNTNSHQHQNQQKQQQQQQQRKQRPYRITQQHAIAALAPTLMAH
;
A
#
# COMPACT_ATOMS: atom_id res chain seq x y z
N MET A 1 6.98 17.93 -20.94
CA MET A 1 5.92 18.03 -21.95
C MET A 1 5.66 16.64 -22.49
N ILE A 2 4.55 16.02 -22.11
CA ILE A 2 4.10 14.74 -22.67
C ILE A 2 3.30 15.09 -23.92
N LYS A 3 3.72 14.59 -25.09
CA LYS A 3 3.05 14.83 -26.37
C LYS A 3 2.16 13.65 -26.73
N ARG A 4 0.90 13.94 -27.10
CA ARG A 4 -0.01 12.97 -27.70
C ARG A 4 0.45 12.66 -29.13
N THR A 5 0.57 11.38 -29.48
CA THR A 5 0.69 10.97 -30.88
C THR A 5 -0.65 11.21 -31.57
N THR A 6 -0.66 12.15 -32.52
CA THR A 6 -1.85 12.69 -33.19
C THR A 6 -2.52 11.64 -34.08
N GLY A 7 -3.82 11.39 -33.88
CA GLY A 7 -4.57 10.46 -34.73
C GLY A 7 -6.06 10.23 -34.43
N ALA A 8 -6.61 10.70 -33.31
CA ALA A 8 -8.04 10.56 -33.02
C ALA A 8 -8.71 11.95 -32.96
N SER A 9 -9.81 12.09 -33.70
CA SER A 9 -10.64 13.30 -33.77
C SER A 9 -11.03 13.78 -32.37
N ASP A 10 -10.87 15.09 -32.14
CA ASP A 10 -11.23 15.76 -30.89
C ASP A 10 -12.73 15.67 -30.63
N ASP A 11 -13.07 15.01 -29.54
CA ASP A 11 -14.26 15.33 -28.77
C ASP A 11 -13.79 16.01 -27.48
N ASP A 12 -14.03 17.32 -27.38
CA ASP A 12 -13.77 18.16 -26.21
C ASP A 12 -14.41 17.58 -24.92
N SER A 13 -15.27 16.56 -25.00
CA SER A 13 -15.91 15.87 -23.88
C SER A 13 -15.04 14.88 -23.10
N THR A 14 -13.84 14.58 -23.59
CA THR A 14 -13.03 13.49 -23.00
C THR A 14 -12.32 13.91 -21.71
N LEU A 15 -12.63 13.22 -20.61
CA LEU A 15 -11.94 13.37 -19.33
C LEU A 15 -10.62 12.59 -19.32
N TYR A 16 -9.54 13.22 -18.85
CA TYR A 16 -8.24 12.58 -18.68
C TYR A 16 -7.77 12.61 -17.23
N PHE A 17 -6.97 11.61 -16.85
CA PHE A 17 -6.30 11.54 -15.56
C PHE A 17 -4.78 11.65 -15.73
N ALA A 18 -4.12 12.34 -14.81
CA ALA A 18 -2.68 12.36 -14.71
C ALA A 18 -2.22 11.96 -13.31
N ILE A 19 -1.41 10.91 -13.21
CA ILE A 19 -0.85 10.44 -11.94
C ILE A 19 0.54 11.03 -11.80
N TRP A 20 0.66 12.00 -10.89
CA TRP A 20 1.94 12.55 -10.48
C TRP A 20 2.56 11.67 -9.39
N TYR A 21 3.84 11.35 -9.53
CA TYR A 21 4.59 10.62 -8.50
C TYR A 21 5.92 11.29 -8.22
N ALA A 22 6.23 11.46 -6.92
CA ALA A 22 7.31 12.33 -6.49
C ALA A 22 8.72 11.83 -6.86
N ASN A 23 8.93 10.52 -6.85
CA ASN A 23 10.22 9.89 -7.16
C ASN A 23 10.03 8.39 -7.45
N GLU A 24 11.13 7.70 -7.77
CA GLU A 24 11.13 6.26 -8.10
C GLU A 24 10.53 5.34 -7.03
N ILE A 25 10.53 5.73 -5.75
CA ILE A 25 9.90 4.95 -4.67
C ILE A 25 8.38 4.85 -4.91
N PHE A 26 7.77 5.92 -5.42
CA PHE A 26 6.33 5.99 -5.69
C PHE A 26 5.94 5.54 -7.09
N ALA A 27 6.92 5.32 -7.97
CA ALA A 27 6.68 4.95 -9.36
C ALA A 27 6.00 3.58 -9.49
N GLU A 28 6.27 2.64 -8.58
CA GLU A 28 5.61 1.33 -8.54
C GLU A 28 4.12 1.46 -8.21
N THR A 29 3.76 2.25 -7.20
CA THR A 29 2.35 2.54 -6.86
C THR A 29 1.63 3.27 -7.98
N ALA A 30 2.26 4.30 -8.56
CA ALA A 30 1.68 5.05 -9.67
C ALA A 30 1.41 4.16 -10.89
N ARG A 31 2.34 3.27 -11.22
CA ARG A 31 2.15 2.25 -12.28
C ARG A 31 1.03 1.27 -11.94
N GLY A 32 0.99 0.75 -10.71
CA GLY A 32 -0.10 -0.14 -10.29
C GLY A 32 -1.48 0.51 -10.33
N LEU A 33 -1.55 1.82 -10.08
CA LEU A 33 -2.78 2.59 -10.23
C LEU A 33 -3.15 2.79 -11.71
N ALA A 34 -2.20 3.16 -12.57
CA ALA A 34 -2.43 3.25 -14.00
C ALA A 34 -2.90 1.91 -14.61
N ASP A 35 -2.34 0.79 -14.14
CA ASP A 35 -2.76 -0.54 -14.55
C ASP A 35 -4.22 -0.83 -14.16
N ILE A 36 -4.69 -0.37 -12.98
CA ILE A 36 -6.11 -0.47 -12.59
C ILE A 36 -6.99 0.32 -13.55
N PHE A 37 -6.63 1.55 -13.89
CA PHE A 37 -7.36 2.32 -14.89
C PHE A 37 -7.43 1.57 -16.23
N GLY A 38 -6.33 0.92 -16.63
CA GLY A 38 -6.30 0.02 -17.78
C GLY A 38 -7.31 -1.13 -17.67
N LEU A 39 -7.38 -1.81 -16.52
CA LEU A 39 -8.37 -2.87 -16.25
C LEU A 39 -9.82 -2.35 -16.28
N LEU A 40 -10.03 -1.08 -15.98
CA LEU A 40 -11.33 -0.42 -16.05
C LEU A 40 -11.66 0.14 -17.45
N GLY A 41 -10.76 0.02 -18.43
CA GLY A 41 -10.95 0.47 -19.81
C GLY A 41 -10.48 1.89 -20.12
N TRP A 42 -9.70 2.52 -19.24
CA TRP A 42 -9.25 3.92 -19.33
C TRP A 42 -7.79 4.06 -19.82
N TYR A 43 -7.23 3.07 -20.52
CA TYR A 43 -5.80 3.02 -20.82
C TYR A 43 -5.28 4.26 -21.58
N ASP A 44 -6.04 4.75 -22.55
CA ASP A 44 -5.67 5.92 -23.37
C ASP A 44 -5.94 7.27 -22.68
N GLN A 45 -6.50 7.24 -21.47
CA GLN A 45 -6.93 8.41 -20.71
C GLN A 45 -6.09 8.66 -19.45
N VAL A 46 -5.03 7.89 -19.22
CA VAL A 46 -4.17 8.03 -18.04
C VAL A 46 -2.72 8.31 -18.41
N TYR A 47 -2.17 9.38 -17.85
CA TYR A 47 -0.77 9.76 -18.00
C TYR A 47 0.01 9.56 -16.70
N LEU A 48 1.22 9.03 -16.79
CA LEU A 48 2.17 9.00 -15.68
C LEU A 48 3.14 10.18 -15.77
N VAL A 49 3.30 10.91 -14.67
CA VAL A 49 4.12 12.13 -14.63
C VAL A 49 5.11 12.06 -13.47
N HIS A 50 6.39 11.96 -13.79
CA HIS A 50 7.46 11.99 -12.79
C HIS A 50 7.69 13.42 -12.28
N GLY A 51 7.81 13.58 -10.96
CA GLY A 51 8.21 14.83 -10.32
C GLY A 51 9.68 15.17 -10.57
N ASN A 52 9.95 16.02 -11.57
CA ASN A 52 11.28 16.61 -11.75
C ASN A 52 11.40 17.91 -10.94
N LYS A 53 12.61 18.19 -10.42
CA LYS A 53 12.94 19.49 -9.82
C LYS A 53 13.01 20.55 -10.93
N GLY A 54 12.05 21.47 -11.00
CA GLY A 54 12.14 22.60 -11.93
C GLY A 54 10.83 23.37 -12.13
N SER A 55 9.69 22.67 -12.21
CA SER A 55 8.37 23.32 -12.36
C SER A 55 7.25 22.32 -12.14
N ALA A 56 6.14 22.78 -11.57
CA ALA A 56 4.97 21.94 -11.34
C ALA A 56 4.30 21.54 -12.68
N PRO A 57 4.00 20.25 -12.91
CA PRO A 57 3.64 19.75 -14.24
C PRO A 57 2.14 19.79 -14.51
N TRP A 58 1.38 20.71 -13.92
CA TRP A 58 -0.09 20.68 -13.88
C TRP A 58 -0.81 20.84 -15.22
N ALA A 59 -0.08 20.96 -16.31
CA ALA A 59 -0.59 21.00 -17.68
C ALA A 59 -0.04 19.81 -18.49
N VAL A 60 -0.94 19.17 -19.25
CA VAL A 60 -0.60 18.15 -20.24
C VAL A 60 -0.88 18.73 -21.63
N GLU A 61 0.11 18.67 -22.52
CA GLU A 61 0.02 19.31 -23.85
C GLU A 61 -1.09 18.66 -24.68
N GLY A 62 -2.03 19.48 -25.17
CA GLY A 62 -3.17 19.00 -25.95
C GLY A 62 -4.29 18.36 -25.12
N VAL A 63 -4.31 18.58 -23.80
CA VAL A 63 -5.38 18.09 -22.91
C VAL A 63 -5.89 19.24 -22.03
N GLU A 64 -7.14 19.67 -22.27
CA GLU A 64 -7.75 20.79 -21.57
C GLU A 64 -8.28 20.41 -20.17
N HIS A 65 -8.78 19.18 -20.03
CA HIS A 65 -9.44 18.71 -18.81
C HIS A 65 -8.70 17.51 -18.21
N VAL A 66 -7.84 17.80 -17.22
CA VAL A 66 -7.04 16.80 -16.50
C VAL A 66 -7.42 16.80 -15.02
N ILE A 67 -7.80 15.65 -14.49
CA ILE A 67 -7.85 15.41 -13.04
C ILE A 67 -6.55 14.76 -12.60
N TRP A 68 -5.89 15.37 -11.62
CA TRP A 68 -4.62 14.87 -11.11
C TRP A 68 -4.80 13.87 -9.98
N ILE A 69 -3.88 12.92 -9.87
CA ILE A 69 -3.76 12.03 -8.71
C ILE A 69 -2.33 12.21 -8.20
N LEU A 70 -2.21 12.71 -6.97
CA LEU A 70 -0.90 13.01 -6.38
C LEU A 70 -0.45 11.85 -5.49
N VAL A 71 0.67 11.23 -5.84
CA VAL A 71 1.29 10.12 -5.11
C VAL A 71 2.62 10.58 -4.52
N GLY A 72 2.79 10.44 -3.20
CA GLY A 72 4.05 10.79 -2.51
C GLY A 72 4.23 12.29 -2.24
N VAL A 73 3.14 13.00 -1.94
CA VAL A 73 3.15 14.44 -1.63
C VAL A 73 4.09 14.84 -0.49
N THR A 74 4.47 13.91 0.39
CA THR A 74 5.52 14.14 1.41
C THR A 74 6.89 14.53 0.82
N HIS A 75 7.10 14.32 -0.48
CA HIS A 75 8.28 14.70 -1.24
C HIS A 75 8.01 15.80 -2.28
N MET A 76 6.80 16.38 -2.29
CA MET A 76 6.49 17.52 -3.16
C MET A 76 7.31 18.75 -2.73
N PRO A 77 7.96 19.48 -3.67
CA PRO A 77 8.65 20.71 -3.33
C PRO A 77 7.72 21.71 -2.65
N SER A 78 8.18 22.36 -1.58
CA SER A 78 7.35 23.26 -0.76
C SER A 78 6.91 24.53 -1.50
N ASP A 79 7.62 24.88 -2.56
CA ASP A 79 7.35 26.02 -3.44
C ASP A 79 6.34 25.71 -4.55
N TRP A 80 5.94 24.44 -4.70
CA TRP A 80 4.94 24.06 -5.69
C TRP A 80 3.52 24.28 -5.16
N SER A 81 2.69 24.94 -5.98
CA SER A 81 1.24 24.89 -5.82
C SER A 81 0.73 23.51 -6.21
N THR A 82 -0.46 23.15 -5.73
CA THR A 82 -1.20 21.96 -6.20
C THR A 82 -1.93 22.27 -7.52
N PRO A 83 -2.26 21.25 -8.33
CA PRO A 83 -3.16 21.44 -9.47
C PRO A 83 -4.56 21.79 -8.98
N ARG A 84 -5.38 22.35 -9.87
CA ARG A 84 -6.73 22.79 -9.51
C ARG A 84 -7.67 21.66 -9.11
N LEU A 85 -7.64 20.53 -9.83
CA LEU A 85 -8.48 19.37 -9.57
C LEU A 85 -7.60 18.16 -9.30
N TYR A 86 -7.66 17.61 -8.08
CA TYR A 86 -6.87 16.42 -7.76
C TYR A 86 -7.45 15.54 -6.66
N PHE A 87 -7.06 14.27 -6.72
CA PHE A 87 -7.07 13.35 -5.60
C PHE A 87 -5.71 13.32 -4.94
N LEU A 88 -5.71 13.20 -3.61
CA LEU A 88 -4.51 12.88 -2.86
C LEU A 88 -4.48 11.37 -2.62
N TYR A 89 -3.52 10.66 -3.23
CA TYR A 89 -3.26 9.27 -2.84
C TYR A 89 -2.32 9.26 -1.64
N GLN A 90 -2.90 9.26 -0.45
CA GLN A 90 -2.19 9.22 0.82
C GLN A 90 -1.59 7.82 1.06
N MET A 91 -0.27 7.79 1.26
CA MET A 91 0.54 6.60 1.54
C MET A 91 1.37 6.69 2.84
N GLU A 92 1.46 7.86 3.45
CA GLU A 92 2.21 8.10 4.67
C GLU A 92 1.40 7.70 5.91
N GLN A 93 2.08 7.16 6.92
CA GLN A 93 1.47 6.77 8.19
C GLN A 93 0.96 8.02 8.93
N LEU A 94 -0.25 8.00 9.48
CA LEU A 94 -0.79 9.17 10.19
C LEU A 94 -0.02 9.52 11.48
N CYS A 95 0.71 8.57 12.05
CA CYS A 95 1.61 8.81 13.18
C CYS A 95 2.96 9.44 12.76
N SER A 96 3.23 9.58 11.46
CA SER A 96 4.46 10.12 10.91
C SER A 96 4.52 11.64 11.10
N PRO A 97 5.68 12.21 11.48
CA PRO A 97 5.87 13.66 11.53
C PRO A 97 5.81 14.31 10.14
N ARG A 98 5.84 13.52 9.05
CA ARG A 98 5.68 14.01 7.68
C ARG A 98 4.26 14.45 7.35
N ILE A 99 3.28 14.10 8.19
CA ILE A 99 1.95 14.71 8.15
C ILE A 99 2.04 16.11 8.78
N SER A 100 2.70 17.02 8.06
CA SER A 100 2.93 18.40 8.46
C SER A 100 1.69 19.27 8.20
N LYS A 101 1.73 20.52 8.66
CA LYS A 101 0.69 21.51 8.33
C LYS A 101 0.52 21.70 6.82
N ASP A 102 1.62 21.71 6.06
CA ASP A 102 1.57 21.87 4.62
C ASP A 102 1.03 20.62 3.92
N TYR A 103 1.33 19.43 4.43
CA TYR A 103 0.69 18.20 3.98
C TYR A 103 -0.83 18.27 4.14
N VAL A 104 -1.29 18.72 5.30
CA VAL A 104 -2.73 18.86 5.58
C VAL A 104 -3.37 19.89 4.65
N LYS A 105 -2.70 21.00 4.31
CA LYS A 105 -3.20 21.95 3.30
C LYS A 105 -3.42 21.28 1.95
N VAL A 106 -2.48 20.44 1.50
CA VAL A 106 -2.66 19.66 0.26
C VAL A 106 -3.82 18.68 0.40
N ALA A 107 -3.99 18.03 1.55
CA ALA A 107 -5.11 17.12 1.78
C ALA A 107 -6.48 17.83 1.76
N MET A 108 -6.56 19.04 2.31
CA MET A 108 -7.79 19.84 2.33
C MET A 108 -8.21 20.35 0.94
N GLY A 109 -7.24 20.66 0.07
CA GLY A 109 -7.53 21.07 -1.30
C GLY A 109 -7.90 19.92 -2.24
N ALA A 110 -7.80 18.67 -1.80
CA ALA A 110 -8.11 17.51 -2.63
C ALA A 110 -9.63 17.30 -2.76
N LEU A 111 -10.07 16.84 -3.93
CA LEU A 111 -11.45 16.36 -4.18
C LEU A 111 -11.82 15.22 -3.23
N SER A 112 -10.87 14.31 -3.00
CA SER A 112 -10.93 13.27 -1.99
C SER A 112 -9.54 12.76 -1.66
N ILE A 113 -9.37 12.29 -0.43
CA ILE A 113 -8.17 11.59 0.03
C ILE A 113 -8.39 10.09 -0.19
N TRP A 114 -7.62 9.51 -1.09
CA TRP A 114 -7.54 8.08 -1.27
C TRP A 114 -6.50 7.56 -0.29
N ASP A 115 -6.93 6.80 0.71
CA ASP A 115 -6.02 6.28 1.74
C ASP A 115 -5.95 4.75 1.65
N PHE A 116 -4.75 4.20 1.86
CA PHE A 116 -4.54 2.77 1.82
C PHE A 116 -5.02 2.05 3.10
N ALA A 117 -5.32 2.79 4.17
CA ALA A 117 -5.78 2.20 5.42
C ALA A 117 -7.21 2.65 5.76
N PRO A 118 -8.12 1.71 6.02
CA PRO A 118 -9.47 2.03 6.48
C PRO A 118 -9.47 2.85 7.78
N SER A 119 -8.56 2.56 8.71
CA SER A 119 -8.42 3.35 9.94
C SER A 119 -8.02 4.81 9.69
N HIS A 120 -7.16 5.07 8.71
CA HIS A 120 -6.81 6.42 8.31
C HIS A 120 -7.98 7.14 7.64
N THR A 121 -8.69 6.43 6.76
CA THR A 121 -9.88 6.96 6.07
C THR A 121 -10.91 7.47 7.10
N GLU A 122 -11.15 6.69 8.15
CA GLU A 122 -12.05 7.07 9.24
C GLU A 122 -11.57 8.30 10.01
N TYR A 123 -10.25 8.43 10.24
CA TYR A 123 -9.68 9.60 10.88
C TYR A 123 -9.88 10.87 10.03
N TRP A 124 -9.59 10.81 8.73
CA TRP A 124 -9.81 11.94 7.82
C TRP A 124 -11.28 12.38 7.77
N ARG A 125 -12.22 11.43 7.73
CA ARG A 125 -13.66 11.72 7.77
C ARG A 125 -14.09 12.38 9.06
N LYS A 126 -13.59 11.92 10.21
CA LYS A 126 -13.85 12.56 11.52
C LYS A 126 -13.28 13.96 11.62
N SER A 127 -12.20 14.24 10.89
CA SER A 127 -11.64 15.58 10.73
C SER A 127 -12.38 16.45 9.71
N GLY A 128 -13.47 15.96 9.11
CA GLY A 128 -14.31 16.71 8.17
C GLY A 128 -13.86 16.63 6.71
N LEU A 129 -12.88 15.78 6.37
CA LEU A 129 -12.37 15.65 5.01
C LEU A 129 -13.01 14.47 4.27
N SER A 130 -13.20 14.63 2.96
CA SER A 130 -13.60 13.54 2.07
C SER A 130 -12.47 12.54 1.97
N SER A 131 -12.71 11.29 2.37
CA SER A 131 -11.74 10.23 2.23
C SER A 131 -12.40 8.91 1.88
N VAL A 132 -11.72 8.10 1.08
CA VAL A 132 -12.13 6.74 0.68
C VAL A 132 -10.96 5.77 0.79
N TYR A 133 -11.26 4.54 1.20
CA TYR A 133 -10.28 3.47 1.23
C TYR A 133 -10.00 3.00 -0.20
N VAL A 134 -8.73 3.09 -0.62
CA VAL A 134 -8.25 2.61 -1.91
C VAL A 134 -7.04 1.71 -1.67
N PRO A 135 -7.19 0.37 -1.75
CA PRO A 135 -6.09 -0.55 -1.49
C PRO A 135 -4.93 -0.29 -2.46
N LEU A 136 -3.70 -0.29 -1.96
CA LEU A 136 -2.51 -0.15 -2.79
C LEU A 136 -2.46 -1.28 -3.83
N SER A 137 -2.52 -0.88 -5.09
CA SER A 137 -2.30 -1.79 -6.21
C SER A 137 -0.82 -2.11 -6.38
N ILE A 138 -0.56 -3.26 -6.98
CA ILE A 138 0.76 -3.60 -7.51
C ILE A 138 0.75 -3.45 -9.03
N PRO A 139 1.89 -3.11 -9.65
CA PRO A 139 2.02 -3.21 -11.10
C PRO A 139 1.67 -4.62 -11.60
N LEU A 140 0.87 -4.73 -12.65
CA LEU A 140 0.46 -6.00 -13.23
C LEU A 140 1.64 -6.83 -13.72
N HIS A 141 2.74 -6.17 -14.14
CA HIS A 141 3.95 -6.87 -14.54
C HIS A 141 4.60 -7.69 -13.41
N TRP A 142 4.30 -7.39 -12.13
CA TRP A 142 4.75 -8.23 -11.01
C TRP A 142 4.04 -9.58 -10.94
N LEU A 143 2.83 -9.68 -11.50
CA LEU A 143 2.07 -10.93 -11.55
C LEU A 143 2.56 -11.87 -12.66
N ALA A 144 3.33 -11.36 -13.62
CA ALA A 144 3.86 -12.11 -14.75
C ALA A 144 5.42 -12.10 -14.81
N PRO A 145 6.11 -12.59 -13.76
CA PRO A 145 7.58 -12.52 -13.67
C PRO A 145 8.32 -13.35 -14.74
N ASN A 146 7.61 -14.18 -15.52
CA ASN A 146 8.20 -15.04 -16.55
C ASN A 146 8.19 -14.43 -17.97
N THR A 147 7.47 -13.33 -18.21
CA THR A 147 7.39 -12.69 -19.55
C THR A 147 8.45 -11.60 -19.77
N ILE A 148 9.12 -11.14 -18.72
CA ILE A 148 10.30 -10.25 -18.81
C ILE A 148 11.55 -11.01 -18.34
N ARG A 149 11.80 -12.18 -18.93
CA ARG A 149 13.12 -12.83 -18.86
C ARG A 149 13.76 -12.74 -20.23
N ASN A 150 14.57 -11.70 -20.44
CA ASN A 150 15.70 -11.69 -21.38
C ASN A 150 16.55 -10.40 -21.31
N ILE A 151 16.56 -9.69 -20.18
CA ILE A 151 17.67 -8.77 -19.93
C ILE A 151 18.71 -9.58 -19.16
N GLN A 152 19.79 -9.97 -19.84
CA GLN A 152 20.98 -10.52 -19.21
C GLN A 152 21.65 -9.44 -18.36
N VAL A 153 21.08 -9.18 -17.19
CA VAL A 153 21.76 -8.40 -16.16
C VAL A 153 22.71 -9.37 -15.47
N LYS A 154 23.97 -8.98 -15.30
CA LYS A 154 24.93 -9.68 -14.44
C LYS A 154 24.30 -9.81 -13.06
N LYS A 155 23.71 -10.97 -12.74
CA LYS A 155 23.18 -11.22 -11.39
C LYS A 155 24.34 -11.09 -10.42
N LYS A 156 24.32 -10.06 -9.57
CA LYS A 156 25.08 -10.12 -8.32
C LYS A 156 24.61 -11.38 -7.61
N ILE A 157 25.55 -12.26 -7.28
CA ILE A 157 25.24 -13.47 -6.52
C ILE A 157 25.04 -13.01 -5.08
N HIS A 158 23.78 -12.92 -4.66
CA HIS A 158 23.44 -12.69 -3.26
C HIS A 158 23.47 -14.02 -2.51
N GLN A 159 23.99 -14.00 -1.29
CA GLN A 159 23.96 -15.18 -0.42
C GLN A 159 22.51 -15.50 -0.08
N LYS A 160 22.17 -16.79 -0.03
CA LYS A 160 20.88 -17.22 0.50
C LYS A 160 20.78 -16.82 1.97
N THR A 161 19.59 -16.40 2.38
CA THR A 161 19.31 -16.04 3.77
C THR A 161 18.01 -16.71 4.19
N ASP A 162 17.94 -17.19 5.43
CA ASP A 162 16.73 -17.84 5.92
C ASP A 162 15.66 -16.79 6.25
N VAL A 163 16.08 -15.68 6.88
CA VAL A 163 15.20 -14.56 7.24
C VAL A 163 15.77 -13.25 6.72
N LEU A 164 14.96 -12.49 5.98
CA LEU A 164 15.34 -11.20 5.41
C LEU A 164 14.48 -10.06 5.97
N PHE A 165 15.10 -8.94 6.28
CA PHE A 165 14.42 -7.64 6.37
C PHE A 165 15.13 -6.59 5.50
N PHE A 166 14.37 -5.68 4.91
CA PHE A 166 14.90 -4.50 4.23
C PHE A 166 13.99 -3.29 4.46
N GLY A 167 14.58 -2.12 4.68
CA GLY A 167 13.86 -0.87 4.95
C GLY A 167 14.62 0.02 5.93
N SER A 168 14.23 1.29 6.07
CA SER A 168 15.01 2.26 6.85
C SER A 168 15.26 1.85 8.31
N SER A 169 16.48 2.08 8.78
CA SER A 169 16.87 1.84 10.18
C SER A 169 16.19 2.81 11.15
N ASN A 170 15.89 2.33 12.35
CA ASN A 170 15.60 3.13 13.54
C ASN A 170 15.92 2.33 14.80
N ALA A 171 15.89 2.98 15.97
CA ALA A 171 16.24 2.33 17.24
C ALA A 171 15.43 1.06 17.53
N ARG A 172 14.12 1.08 17.23
CA ARG A 172 13.21 -0.06 17.40
C ARG A 172 13.60 -1.24 16.50
N ARG A 173 13.79 -1.01 15.21
CA ARG A 173 14.16 -2.05 14.23
C ARG A 173 15.54 -2.62 14.53
N ARG A 174 16.48 -1.83 15.06
CA ARG A 174 17.79 -2.31 15.54
C ARG A 174 17.67 -3.25 16.73
N GLN A 175 16.84 -2.93 17.72
CA GLN A 175 16.59 -3.82 18.85
C GLN A 175 15.95 -5.16 18.42
N ILE A 176 15.01 -5.09 17.46
CA ILE A 176 14.39 -6.28 16.86
C ILE A 176 15.44 -7.10 16.08
N GLN A 177 16.31 -6.44 15.31
CA GLN A 177 17.42 -7.07 14.59
C GLN A 177 18.31 -7.88 15.54
N GLU A 178 18.83 -7.25 16.60
CA GLU A 178 19.72 -7.90 17.58
C GLU A 178 19.07 -9.15 18.20
N THR A 179 17.80 -9.04 18.56
CA THR A 179 17.04 -10.16 19.14
C THR A 179 16.86 -11.31 18.13
N LEU A 180 16.46 -10.99 16.89
CA LEU A 180 16.24 -11.98 15.84
C LEU A 180 17.53 -12.69 15.44
N GLU A 181 18.61 -11.94 15.22
CA GLU A 181 19.92 -12.48 14.86
C GLU A 181 20.42 -13.45 15.93
N ALA A 182 20.38 -13.07 17.20
CA ALA A 182 20.80 -13.94 18.31
C ALA A 182 19.95 -15.22 18.40
N ARG A 183 18.62 -15.10 18.30
CA ARG A 183 17.70 -16.25 18.43
C ARG A 183 17.78 -17.21 17.23
N LEU A 184 17.95 -16.70 16.02
CA LEU A 184 18.07 -17.52 14.80
C LEU A 184 19.44 -18.19 14.71
N ALA A 185 20.51 -17.47 15.05
CA ALA A 185 21.87 -18.04 15.06
C ALA A 185 21.99 -19.19 16.07
N ALA A 186 21.32 -19.10 17.23
CA ALA A 186 21.30 -20.16 18.24
C ALA A 186 20.72 -21.50 17.73
N VAL A 187 19.93 -21.49 16.65
CA VAL A 187 19.37 -22.69 16.02
C VAL A 187 19.93 -22.93 14.60
N GLY A 188 20.99 -22.22 14.22
CA GLY A 188 21.70 -22.41 12.95
C GLY A 188 21.09 -21.73 11.73
N TYR A 189 20.14 -20.81 11.91
CA TYR A 189 19.54 -20.04 10.81
C TYR A 189 20.23 -18.68 10.62
N THR A 190 20.28 -18.25 9.36
CA THR A 190 20.81 -16.96 8.94
C THR A 190 19.73 -15.88 8.94
N CYS A 191 20.10 -14.67 9.35
CA CYS A 191 19.22 -13.51 9.32
C CYS A 191 19.97 -12.34 8.70
N THR A 192 19.33 -11.59 7.81
CA THR A 192 19.98 -10.48 7.10
C THR A 192 19.08 -9.25 7.09
N PHE A 193 19.64 -8.12 7.53
CA PHE A 193 18.97 -6.83 7.57
C PHE A 193 19.66 -5.83 6.63
N TYR A 194 18.88 -5.24 5.70
CA TYR A 194 19.31 -4.15 4.83
C TYR A 194 18.64 -2.85 5.27
N MET A 195 19.26 -2.11 6.20
CA MET A 195 18.64 -0.92 6.82
C MET A 195 19.43 0.38 6.76
N ASP A 196 20.72 0.30 6.43
CA ASP A 196 21.58 1.47 6.34
C ASP A 196 21.31 2.24 5.05
N SER A 197 21.45 3.57 5.10
CA SER A 197 21.15 4.47 3.98
C SER A 197 21.92 4.11 2.70
N ASP A 198 23.13 3.57 2.86
CA ASP A 198 24.01 3.14 1.76
C ASP A 198 23.65 1.74 1.22
N HIS A 199 22.67 1.08 1.85
CA HIS A 199 22.26 -0.30 1.58
C HIS A 199 20.75 -0.46 1.38
N LEU A 200 20.03 0.64 1.11
CA LEU A 200 18.62 0.55 0.73
C LEU A 200 18.49 -0.20 -0.59
N LEU A 201 17.68 -1.25 -0.57
CA LEU A 201 17.46 -2.12 -1.71
C LEU A 201 16.32 -1.61 -2.58
N PHE A 202 16.61 -1.35 -3.86
CA PHE A 202 15.62 -0.98 -4.87
C PHE A 202 15.79 -1.81 -6.13
N GLY A 203 14.72 -1.90 -6.92
CA GLY A 203 14.72 -2.55 -8.24
C GLY A 203 15.33 -3.95 -8.22
N GLN A 204 16.20 -4.24 -9.18
CA GLN A 204 16.73 -5.58 -9.39
C GLN A 204 17.62 -6.10 -8.26
N ASP A 205 18.30 -5.22 -7.52
CA ASP A 205 19.09 -5.63 -6.36
C ASP A 205 18.17 -6.07 -5.21
N ARG A 206 17.05 -5.35 -4.98
CA ARG A 206 15.97 -5.79 -4.06
C ARG A 206 15.40 -7.13 -4.48
N ASP A 207 15.06 -7.25 -5.75
CA ASP A 207 14.48 -8.44 -6.35
C ASP A 207 15.36 -9.67 -6.12
N ALA A 208 16.66 -9.55 -6.38
CA ALA A 208 17.61 -10.65 -6.23
C ALA A 208 17.81 -11.07 -4.76
N VAL A 209 17.86 -10.12 -3.82
CA VAL A 209 17.95 -10.44 -2.39
C VAL A 209 16.67 -11.14 -1.91
N VAL A 210 15.51 -10.63 -2.29
CA VAL A 210 14.20 -11.17 -1.91
C VAL A 210 14.00 -12.58 -2.47
N ASP A 211 14.42 -12.84 -3.71
CA ASP A 211 14.32 -14.17 -4.32
C ASP A 211 15.14 -15.23 -3.57
N ASN A 212 16.23 -14.82 -2.90
CA ASN A 212 17.12 -15.70 -2.15
C ASN A 212 16.75 -15.88 -0.66
N ALA A 213 15.71 -15.19 -0.17
CA ALA A 213 15.24 -15.34 1.21
C ALA A 213 14.24 -16.50 1.38
N ALA A 214 14.20 -17.21 2.51
CA ALA A 214 13.11 -18.17 2.77
C ALA A 214 11.87 -17.50 3.37
N VAL A 215 12.07 -16.64 4.38
CA VAL A 215 11.04 -15.82 5.02
C VAL A 215 11.45 -14.36 4.91
N VAL A 216 10.50 -13.47 4.61
CA VAL A 216 10.73 -12.03 4.57
C VAL A 216 9.90 -11.34 5.64
N LEU A 217 10.57 -10.54 6.47
CA LEU A 217 9.97 -9.81 7.56
C LEU A 217 9.31 -8.52 7.05
N ASN A 218 8.14 -8.23 7.61
CA ASN A 218 7.52 -6.90 7.57
C ASN A 218 7.51 -6.34 9.00
N LEU A 219 8.26 -5.26 9.22
CA LEU A 219 8.39 -4.60 10.51
C LEU A 219 7.97 -3.15 10.36
N HIS A 220 7.07 -2.66 11.21
CA HIS A 220 6.63 -1.28 11.15
C HIS A 220 7.76 -0.33 11.55
N TYR A 221 7.88 0.80 10.84
CA TYR A 221 8.79 1.87 11.26
C TYR A 221 8.30 2.52 12.55
N TYR A 222 6.98 2.74 12.66
CA TYR A 222 6.33 3.32 13.85
C TYR A 222 5.56 2.26 14.62
N GLU A 223 5.54 2.34 15.95
CA GLU A 223 4.85 1.39 16.82
C GLU A 223 3.31 1.41 16.67
N HIS A 224 2.75 2.53 16.23
CA HIS A 224 1.31 2.69 16.02
C HIS A 224 0.95 2.91 14.55
N ALA A 225 1.63 2.18 13.67
CA ALA A 225 1.41 2.23 12.22
C ALA A 225 0.28 1.29 11.78
N ALA A 226 -0.44 1.70 10.76
CA ALA A 226 -1.21 0.78 9.93
C ALA A 226 -0.25 -0.16 9.17
N LEU A 227 -0.76 -1.30 8.74
CA LEU A 227 0.02 -2.33 8.07
C LEU A 227 0.80 -1.77 6.86
N GLU A 228 2.11 -2.05 6.76
CA GLU A 228 2.98 -1.62 5.65
C GLU A 228 2.69 -2.40 4.35
N VAL A 229 1.45 -2.29 3.86
CA VAL A 229 0.94 -3.06 2.71
C VAL A 229 1.72 -2.83 1.41
N HIS A 230 2.40 -1.69 1.27
CA HIS A 230 3.30 -1.44 0.13
C HIS A 230 4.47 -2.43 0.08
N HIS A 231 5.06 -2.78 1.23
CA HIS A 231 6.09 -3.81 1.32
C HIS A 231 5.49 -5.21 1.14
N ILE A 232 4.37 -5.48 1.80
CA ILE A 232 3.73 -6.79 1.77
C ILE A 232 3.29 -7.14 0.35
N ASN A 233 2.58 -6.26 -0.35
CA ASN A 233 2.01 -6.55 -1.66
C ASN A 233 3.08 -6.93 -2.69
N TYR A 234 4.23 -6.27 -2.65
CA TYR A 234 5.40 -6.63 -3.46
C TYR A 234 5.91 -8.04 -3.14
N LEU A 235 6.04 -8.39 -1.86
CA LEU A 235 6.49 -9.71 -1.42
C LEU A 235 5.49 -10.81 -1.77
N LEU A 236 4.19 -10.52 -1.65
CA LEU A 236 3.13 -11.46 -2.01
C LEU A 236 3.10 -11.72 -3.51
N ALA A 237 3.29 -10.69 -4.34
CA ALA A 237 3.39 -10.84 -5.80
C ALA A 237 4.56 -11.74 -6.22
N ARG A 238 5.63 -11.78 -5.43
CA ARG A 238 6.76 -12.69 -5.60
C ARG A 238 6.58 -14.06 -4.96
N GLY A 239 5.43 -14.31 -4.34
CA GLY A 239 5.12 -15.57 -3.67
C GLY A 239 6.04 -15.87 -2.49
N LYS A 240 6.51 -14.84 -1.78
CA LYS A 240 7.35 -15.01 -0.59
C LYS A 240 6.47 -15.35 0.62
N CYS A 241 7.02 -16.14 1.54
CA CYS A 241 6.47 -16.28 2.88
C CYS A 241 6.76 -14.99 3.67
N VAL A 242 5.71 -14.18 3.91
CA VAL A 242 5.82 -12.93 4.66
C VAL A 242 5.48 -13.17 6.13
N LEU A 243 6.36 -12.73 7.02
CA LEU A 243 6.16 -12.72 8.46
C LEU A 243 6.07 -11.26 8.93
N SER A 244 4.91 -10.86 9.45
CA SER A 244 4.68 -9.51 9.92
C SER A 244 4.38 -9.48 11.41
N GLU A 245 4.74 -8.39 12.05
CA GLU A 245 4.08 -8.03 13.29
C GLU A 245 2.65 -7.53 13.05
N TRP A 246 1.78 -7.59 14.06
CA TRP A 246 0.44 -6.98 13.99
C TRP A 246 0.52 -5.46 13.86
N SER A 247 -0.43 -4.86 13.15
CA SER A 247 -0.56 -3.41 13.03
C SER A 247 -1.62 -2.86 14.00
N VAL A 248 -1.83 -1.54 13.99
CA VAL A 248 -2.98 -0.96 14.71
C VAL A 248 -4.27 -1.02 13.89
N ASP A 249 -4.20 -1.42 12.61
CA ASP A 249 -5.34 -1.58 11.71
C ASP A 249 -5.73 -3.06 11.63
N SER A 250 -6.59 -3.49 12.56
CA SER A 250 -7.06 -4.89 12.60
C SER A 250 -7.90 -5.29 11.41
N HIS A 251 -8.46 -4.33 10.66
CA HIS A 251 -9.13 -4.64 9.40
C HIS A 251 -8.12 -5.09 8.36
N LEU A 252 -7.03 -4.32 8.16
CA LEU A 252 -5.95 -4.72 7.26
C LEU A 252 -5.34 -6.05 7.71
N ASP A 253 -5.01 -6.19 9.00
CA ASP A 253 -4.43 -7.43 9.50
C ASP A 253 -5.32 -8.64 9.20
N SER A 254 -6.65 -8.49 9.35
CA SER A 254 -7.63 -9.52 8.99
C SER A 254 -7.63 -9.83 7.50
N VAL A 255 -7.67 -8.80 6.64
CA VAL A 255 -7.63 -8.95 5.17
C VAL A 255 -6.39 -9.71 4.73
N TYR A 256 -5.24 -9.40 5.30
CA TYR A 256 -3.95 -9.99 4.91
C TYR A 256 -3.63 -11.31 5.62
N SER A 257 -4.38 -11.70 6.65
CA SER A 257 -4.11 -12.89 7.47
C SER A 257 -4.12 -14.22 6.70
N ALA A 258 -4.77 -14.26 5.53
CA ALA A 258 -4.75 -15.44 4.66
C ALA A 258 -3.37 -15.67 4.00
N ALA A 259 -2.59 -14.61 3.80
CA ALA A 259 -1.35 -14.62 3.02
C ALA A 259 -0.10 -14.19 3.82
N VAL A 260 -0.28 -13.63 5.01
CA VAL A 260 0.78 -13.12 5.89
C VAL A 260 0.73 -13.83 7.23
N ALA A 261 1.87 -14.31 7.70
CA ALA A 261 2.00 -14.89 9.03
C ALA A 261 2.17 -13.76 10.04
N PHE A 262 1.16 -13.55 10.90
CA PHE A 262 1.17 -12.48 11.89
C PHE A 262 1.51 -12.97 13.30
N THR A 263 2.26 -12.16 14.04
CA THR A 263 2.61 -12.42 15.43
C THR A 263 2.91 -11.11 16.17
N PRO A 264 2.86 -11.05 17.51
CA PRO A 264 3.48 -9.96 18.25
C PRO A 264 4.99 -9.88 17.99
N ALA A 265 5.58 -8.69 18.11
CA ALA A 265 6.99 -8.42 17.79
C ALA A 265 7.96 -9.32 18.60
N GLU A 266 7.64 -9.57 19.87
CA GLU A 266 8.40 -10.42 20.78
C GLU A 266 8.46 -11.90 20.35
N SER A 267 7.51 -12.34 19.51
CA SER A 267 7.39 -13.72 19.04
C SER A 267 7.80 -13.89 17.57
N LEU A 268 8.35 -12.86 16.93
CA LEU A 268 8.84 -12.93 15.54
C LEU A 268 9.88 -14.04 15.36
N ALA A 269 10.82 -14.18 16.30
CA ALA A 269 11.85 -15.21 16.22
C ALA A 269 11.25 -16.63 16.29
N ASP A 270 10.28 -16.85 17.18
CA ASP A 270 9.63 -18.16 17.34
C ASP A 270 8.87 -18.56 16.09
N LEU A 271 8.09 -17.63 15.52
CA LEU A 271 7.32 -17.91 14.31
C LEU A 271 8.23 -18.07 13.09
N ALA A 272 9.32 -17.29 12.97
CA ALA A 272 10.31 -17.48 11.93
C ALA A 272 10.92 -18.89 11.98
N ILE A 273 11.34 -19.35 13.16
CA ILE A 273 11.89 -20.69 13.36
C ILE A 273 10.86 -21.77 13.00
N ALA A 274 9.60 -21.59 13.39
CA ALA A 274 8.53 -22.52 13.03
C ALA A 274 8.30 -22.62 11.51
N LEU A 275 8.30 -21.48 10.81
CA LEU A 275 8.16 -21.43 9.34
C LEU A 275 9.38 -22.05 8.64
N LEU A 276 10.58 -21.88 9.19
CA LEU A 276 11.80 -22.48 8.63
C LEU A 276 11.84 -24.00 8.80
N ASN A 277 11.47 -24.48 9.99
CA ASN A 277 11.42 -25.90 10.32
C ASN A 277 10.30 -26.66 9.59
N HIS A 278 9.17 -25.99 9.29
CA HIS A 278 7.98 -26.64 8.72
C HIS A 278 7.76 -26.26 7.26
N HIS A 279 8.52 -26.88 6.35
CA HIS A 279 8.45 -26.61 4.90
C HIS A 279 7.02 -26.63 4.32
N PRO A 280 6.12 -27.58 4.65
CA PRO A 280 4.75 -27.55 4.12
C PRO A 280 3.96 -26.30 4.53
N LEU A 281 4.20 -25.78 5.73
CA LEU A 281 3.53 -24.58 6.24
C LEU A 281 4.03 -23.36 5.47
N ARG A 282 5.35 -23.23 5.33
CA ARG A 282 5.96 -22.16 4.53
C ARG A 282 5.48 -22.19 3.07
N SER A 283 5.47 -23.36 2.43
CA SER A 283 4.98 -23.50 1.05
C SER A 283 3.50 -23.16 0.91
N THR A 284 2.69 -23.42 1.94
CA THR A 284 1.29 -22.99 1.96
C THR A 284 1.19 -21.46 2.01
N MET A 285 1.99 -20.81 2.85
CA MET A 285 2.05 -19.34 2.91
C MET A 285 2.51 -18.74 1.57
N GLU A 286 3.53 -19.31 0.93
CA GLU A 286 4.01 -18.88 -0.40
C GLU A 286 2.95 -19.04 -1.50
N GLN A 287 2.12 -20.08 -1.42
CA GLN A 287 1.02 -20.28 -2.35
C GLN A 287 -0.12 -19.28 -2.10
N ASN A 288 -0.53 -19.11 -0.84
CA ASN A 288 -1.53 -18.12 -0.46
C ASN A 288 -1.11 -16.70 -0.86
N ALA A 289 0.19 -16.39 -0.75
CA ALA A 289 0.76 -15.13 -1.21
C ALA A 289 0.51 -14.87 -2.70
N LYS A 290 0.79 -15.87 -3.55
CA LYS A 290 0.55 -15.76 -5.01
C LYS A 290 -0.94 -15.59 -5.32
N ASP A 291 -1.79 -16.34 -4.63
CA ASP A 291 -3.23 -16.30 -4.88
C ASP A 291 -3.80 -14.95 -4.43
N PHE A 292 -3.42 -14.45 -3.26
CA PHE A 292 -3.80 -13.12 -2.79
C PHE A 292 -3.35 -12.02 -3.76
N ALA A 293 -2.09 -12.04 -4.19
CA ALA A 293 -1.56 -11.01 -5.09
C ALA A 293 -2.30 -10.95 -6.43
N ARG A 294 -2.74 -12.08 -6.99
CA ARG A 294 -3.54 -12.12 -8.22
C ARG A 294 -4.89 -11.44 -8.09
N HIS A 295 -5.48 -11.43 -6.90
CA HIS A 295 -6.80 -10.84 -6.65
C HIS A 295 -6.71 -9.34 -6.36
N LEU A 296 -5.55 -8.86 -5.91
CA LEU A 296 -5.37 -7.50 -5.42
C LEU A 296 -5.69 -6.41 -6.48
N PRO A 297 -5.19 -6.46 -7.73
CA PRO A 297 -5.54 -5.45 -8.73
C PRO A 297 -7.04 -5.39 -9.03
N TYR A 298 -7.73 -6.54 -9.05
CA TYR A 298 -9.17 -6.60 -9.29
C TYR A 298 -9.97 -6.09 -8.09
N ALA A 299 -9.53 -6.42 -6.87
CA ALA A 299 -10.11 -5.87 -5.66
C ALA A 299 -9.97 -4.35 -5.68
N SER A 300 -8.76 -3.82 -5.87
CA SER A 300 -8.52 -2.38 -5.98
C SER A 300 -9.35 -1.74 -7.10
N GLY A 301 -9.46 -2.37 -8.28
CA GLY A 301 -10.33 -1.90 -9.36
C GLY A 301 -11.81 -1.83 -8.97
N ALA A 302 -12.32 -2.79 -8.21
CA ALA A 302 -13.69 -2.77 -7.70
C ALA A 302 -13.92 -1.62 -6.69
N TRP A 303 -12.95 -1.32 -5.83
CA TRP A 303 -13.00 -0.15 -4.93
C TRP A 303 -12.93 1.17 -5.68
N PHE A 304 -12.18 1.19 -6.79
CA PHE A 304 -11.89 2.38 -7.56
C PHE A 304 -13.03 2.76 -8.52
N ARG A 305 -13.70 1.76 -9.08
CA ARG A 305 -14.73 1.93 -10.12
C ARG A 305 -15.85 2.92 -9.73
N PRO A 306 -16.48 2.83 -8.54
CA PRO A 306 -17.53 3.78 -8.15
C PRO A 306 -17.02 5.21 -8.07
N VAL A 307 -15.77 5.39 -7.63
CA VAL A 307 -15.14 6.71 -7.54
C VAL A 307 -15.00 7.29 -8.94
N VAL A 308 -14.39 6.55 -9.87
CA VAL A 308 -14.20 7.01 -11.25
C VAL A 308 -15.53 7.27 -11.96
N GLU A 309 -16.53 6.40 -11.77
CA GLU A 309 -17.86 6.55 -12.39
C GLU A 309 -18.59 7.79 -11.88
N VAL A 310 -18.53 8.07 -10.57
CA VAL A 310 -19.10 9.30 -9.98
C VAL A 310 -18.43 10.53 -10.56
N PHE A 311 -17.10 10.55 -10.66
CA PHE A 311 -16.39 11.72 -11.20
C PHE A 311 -16.59 11.90 -12.69
N SER A 312 -16.67 10.82 -13.45
CA SER A 312 -16.96 10.89 -14.89
C SER A 312 -18.37 11.43 -15.13
N SER A 313 -19.35 10.94 -14.37
CA SER A 313 -20.74 11.42 -14.44
C SER A 313 -20.85 12.87 -14.00
N TRP A 314 -20.15 13.24 -12.91
CA TRP A 314 -20.07 14.61 -12.43
C TRP A 314 -19.42 15.53 -13.46
N PHE A 315 -18.31 15.13 -14.07
CA PHE A 315 -17.63 15.92 -15.11
C PHE A 315 -18.52 16.18 -16.32
N ILE A 316 -19.25 15.15 -16.78
CA ILE A 316 -20.23 15.27 -17.87
C ILE A 316 -21.35 16.24 -17.48
N ALA A 317 -21.87 16.17 -16.24
CA ALA A 317 -22.92 17.06 -15.75
C ALA A 317 -22.42 18.49 -15.49
N ALA A 318 -21.18 18.64 -15.03
CA ALA A 318 -20.55 19.91 -14.70
C ALA A 318 -20.12 20.69 -15.95
N LYS A 319 -20.02 20.06 -17.13
CA LYS A 319 -19.83 20.77 -18.41
C LYS A 319 -20.90 21.84 -18.71
N SER A 320 -22.07 21.78 -18.05
CA SER A 320 -23.06 22.86 -18.09
C SER A 320 -22.77 24.04 -17.14
N SER A 321 -21.97 23.85 -16.08
CA SER A 321 -21.69 24.81 -15.01
C SER A 321 -20.44 24.42 -14.19
N ILE A 322 -19.23 24.45 -14.76
CA ILE A 322 -17.98 24.06 -14.05
C ILE A 322 -17.71 24.95 -12.82
N ILE A 323 -18.33 26.14 -12.79
CA ILE A 323 -18.16 27.21 -11.79
C ILE A 323 -18.62 26.81 -10.37
N THR A 324 -19.65 25.99 -10.20
CA THR A 324 -20.26 25.78 -8.86
C THR A 324 -19.43 24.94 -7.88
N VAL A 325 -18.55 24.05 -8.38
CA VAL A 325 -17.64 23.29 -7.51
C VAL A 325 -16.38 24.10 -7.17
N GLU A 326 -16.04 25.09 -7.99
CA GLU A 326 -14.99 26.05 -7.69
C GLU A 326 -15.35 26.82 -6.41
N ASP A 327 -16.58 27.31 -6.32
CA ASP A 327 -17.06 28.08 -5.16
C ASP A 327 -17.07 27.24 -3.88
N GLU A 328 -17.48 25.96 -3.92
CA GLU A 328 -17.47 25.10 -2.72
C GLU A 328 -16.05 24.74 -2.23
N ILE A 329 -15.09 24.51 -3.13
CA ILE A 329 -13.70 24.16 -2.76
C ILE A 329 -12.95 25.38 -2.24
N ILE A 330 -13.12 26.55 -2.88
CA ILE A 330 -12.52 27.81 -2.45
C ILE A 330 -13.06 28.22 -1.08
N THR A 331 -14.39 28.10 -0.86
CA THR A 331 -15.02 28.42 0.43
C THR A 331 -14.44 27.56 1.58
N ARG A 332 -14.18 26.26 1.32
CA ARG A 332 -13.55 25.37 2.32
C ARG A 332 -12.12 25.77 2.67
N GLN A 333 -11.34 26.31 1.73
CA GLN A 333 -9.98 26.79 1.99
C GLN A 333 -9.98 28.10 2.80
N GLU A 334 -10.95 28.98 2.57
CA GLU A 334 -11.09 30.26 3.29
C GLU A 334 -11.61 30.09 4.73
N GLU A 335 -12.56 29.18 4.96
CA GLU A 335 -13.06 28.86 6.32
C GLU A 335 -12.00 28.20 7.22
N TYR A 336 -11.00 27.53 6.65
CA TYR A 336 -9.98 26.79 7.40
C TYR A 336 -8.82 27.65 7.95
N GLY A 337 -8.74 28.92 7.57
CA GLY A 337 -7.90 29.89 8.28
C GLY A 337 -8.24 30.00 9.78
N ALA A 338 -9.35 29.40 10.22
CA ALA A 338 -9.89 29.49 11.58
C ALA A 338 -9.97 28.16 12.38
N TYR A 339 -9.51 27.00 11.88
CA TYR A 339 -9.72 25.69 12.56
C TYR A 339 -8.42 24.90 12.86
N GLU A 340 -7.97 24.94 14.12
CA GLU A 340 -6.89 24.10 14.68
C GLU A 340 -7.39 22.69 15.07
N ARG A 341 -7.78 21.83 14.12
CA ARG A 341 -8.21 20.44 14.45
C ARG A 341 -7.50 19.34 13.66
N PHE A 342 -6.22 19.52 13.37
CA PHE A 342 -5.38 18.41 12.91
C PHE A 342 -4.16 18.26 13.81
N ASP A 343 -4.16 17.20 14.61
CA ASP A 343 -3.09 16.91 15.55
C ASP A 343 -2.72 15.42 15.49
N SER A 344 -1.53 15.16 14.95
CA SER A 344 -0.94 13.82 14.86
C SER A 344 -0.76 13.15 16.23
N THR A 345 -0.69 13.92 17.34
CA THR A 345 -0.60 13.35 18.69
C THR A 345 -1.93 12.76 19.17
N THR A 346 -3.06 13.34 18.75
CA THR A 346 -4.40 12.81 19.02
C THR A 346 -4.62 11.45 18.34
N PHE A 347 -4.12 11.26 17.11
CA PHE A 347 -4.18 9.95 16.43
C PHE A 347 -3.36 8.88 17.18
N LYS A 348 -2.14 9.22 17.62
CA LYS A 348 -1.27 8.31 18.40
C LYS A 348 -1.94 7.83 19.69
N ASN A 349 -2.59 8.74 20.42
CA ASN A 349 -3.24 8.42 21.70
C ASN A 349 -4.51 7.58 21.54
N THR A 350 -5.25 7.75 20.44
CA THR A 350 -6.50 6.99 20.22
C THR A 350 -6.20 5.54 19.81
N ASN A 351 -5.18 5.33 18.97
CA ASN A 351 -4.81 4.00 18.51
C ASN A 351 -4.07 3.17 19.57
N SER A 352 -3.30 3.78 20.47
CA SER A 352 -2.62 3.06 21.54
C SER A 352 -3.63 2.34 22.47
N HIS A 353 -4.72 3.01 22.84
CA HIS A 353 -5.79 2.42 23.65
C HIS A 353 -6.58 1.33 22.93
N GLN A 354 -6.86 1.50 21.64
CA GLN A 354 -7.56 0.48 20.85
C GLN A 354 -6.68 -0.76 20.63
N HIS A 355 -5.39 -0.57 20.34
CA HIS A 355 -4.44 -1.65 20.10
C HIS A 355 -4.23 -2.52 21.35
N GLN A 356 -4.07 -1.92 22.54
CA GLN A 356 -3.94 -2.68 23.80
C GLN A 356 -5.17 -3.55 24.10
N ASN A 357 -6.38 -3.06 23.80
CA ASN A 357 -7.61 -3.82 24.00
C ASN A 357 -7.76 -4.94 22.97
N GLN A 358 -7.33 -4.72 21.72
CA GLN A 358 -7.40 -5.72 20.66
C GLN A 358 -6.33 -6.82 20.80
N GLN A 359 -5.10 -6.50 21.20
CA GLN A 359 -4.08 -7.52 21.50
C GLN A 359 -4.56 -8.48 22.58
N LYS A 360 -5.22 -7.96 23.63
CA LYS A 360 -5.85 -8.80 24.67
C LYS A 360 -6.93 -9.72 24.09
N GLN A 361 -7.75 -9.24 23.17
CA GLN A 361 -8.79 -10.05 22.52
C GLN A 361 -8.21 -11.11 21.57
N GLN A 362 -7.16 -10.77 20.81
CA GLN A 362 -6.49 -11.71 19.90
C GLN A 362 -5.71 -12.79 20.67
N GLN A 363 -5.02 -12.43 21.76
CA GLN A 363 -4.40 -13.41 22.67
C GLN A 363 -5.46 -14.35 23.28
N GLN A 364 -6.64 -13.84 23.66
CA GLN A 364 -7.75 -14.66 24.13
C GLN A 364 -8.31 -15.59 23.05
N GLN A 365 -8.40 -15.14 21.79
CA GLN A 365 -8.85 -15.98 20.68
C GLN A 365 -7.83 -17.08 20.33
N GLN A 366 -6.53 -16.79 20.39
CA GLN A 366 -5.48 -17.80 20.19
C GLN A 366 -5.43 -18.82 21.34
N GLN A 367 -5.58 -18.39 22.59
CA GLN A 367 -5.71 -19.30 23.74
C GLN A 367 -6.96 -20.18 23.66
N ARG A 368 -8.07 -19.67 23.10
CA ARG A 368 -9.28 -20.46 22.82
C ARG A 368 -9.06 -21.51 21.74
N LYS A 369 -8.23 -21.24 20.73
CA LYS A 369 -7.85 -22.21 19.68
C LYS A 369 -6.87 -23.30 20.17
N GLN A 370 -6.17 -23.10 21.30
CA GLN A 370 -5.25 -24.08 21.90
C GLN A 370 -5.88 -24.99 22.96
N ARG A 371 -7.20 -24.92 23.21
CA ARG A 371 -7.88 -25.93 24.02
C ARG A 371 -7.94 -27.26 23.26
N PRO A 372 -7.56 -28.41 23.85
CA PRO A 372 -7.63 -29.69 23.16
C PRO A 372 -9.10 -30.07 22.97
N TYR A 373 -9.64 -29.81 21.78
CA TYR A 373 -10.91 -30.38 21.34
C TYR A 373 -10.65 -31.83 20.95
N ARG A 374 -11.02 -32.76 21.84
CA ARG A 374 -11.28 -34.16 21.45
C ARG A 374 -12.49 -34.13 20.50
N ILE A 375 -12.24 -34.30 19.21
CA ILE A 375 -13.29 -34.67 18.25
C ILE A 375 -12.80 -35.92 17.50
N THR A 376 -13.59 -36.98 17.65
CA THR A 376 -13.44 -38.27 16.99
C THR A 376 -13.47 -38.13 15.47
N GLN A 377 -12.64 -38.94 14.81
CA GLN A 377 -12.52 -39.05 13.35
C GLN A 377 -13.87 -39.42 12.72
N GLN A 378 -14.68 -38.42 12.31
CA GLN A 378 -15.72 -38.64 11.29
C GLN A 378 -16.31 -37.37 10.64
N HIS A 379 -15.92 -36.15 11.01
CA HIS A 379 -16.59 -34.92 10.51
C HIS A 379 -15.71 -33.92 9.74
N ALA A 380 -14.45 -34.24 9.40
CA ALA A 380 -13.53 -33.31 8.74
C ALA A 380 -13.44 -33.44 7.20
N ILE A 381 -14.41 -34.11 6.55
CA ILE A 381 -14.40 -34.32 5.08
C ILE A 381 -15.49 -33.53 4.34
N ALA A 382 -16.34 -32.76 5.04
CA ALA A 382 -17.49 -32.08 4.41
C ALA A 382 -17.31 -30.57 4.12
N ALA A 383 -16.14 -29.97 4.38
CA ALA A 383 -15.97 -28.50 4.30
C ALA A 383 -15.05 -28.00 3.17
N LEU A 384 -14.63 -28.86 2.24
CA LEU A 384 -13.77 -28.47 1.12
C LEU A 384 -14.31 -29.02 -0.22
N ALA A 385 -15.05 -28.14 -0.92
CA ALA A 385 -15.36 -28.08 -2.37
C ALA A 385 -16.41 -29.07 -2.95
N PRO A 386 -17.08 -28.77 -4.09
CA PRO A 386 -17.19 -27.50 -4.86
C PRO A 386 -18.62 -27.14 -5.32
N THR A 387 -18.87 -25.85 -5.61
CA THR A 387 -19.94 -25.44 -6.54
C THR A 387 -19.31 -25.10 -7.89
N LEU A 388 -19.24 -26.10 -8.75
CA LEU A 388 -19.00 -26.00 -10.18
C LEU A 388 -20.02 -26.93 -10.84
N MET A 389 -20.76 -26.38 -11.81
CA MET A 389 -21.79 -27.01 -12.67
C MET A 389 -23.22 -27.14 -12.08
N ALA A 390 -24.13 -26.25 -12.51
CA ALA A 390 -25.28 -26.63 -13.33
C ALA A 390 -26.14 -25.41 -13.74
N HIS A 391 -26.45 -25.35 -15.04
CA HIS A 391 -27.34 -24.46 -15.81
C HIS A 391 -26.84 -23.07 -16.20
#